data_AF-A0A925D1R2-F1
#
_entry.id   AF-A0A925D1R2-F1
#
_cell.length_a   1.000
_cell.length_b   1.000
_cell.length_c   1.000
_cell.angle_alpha   90.00
_cell.angle_beta   90.00
_cell.angle_gamma   90.00
#
_symmetry.space_group_name_H-M   'P 1'
#
loop_
_entity.id
_entity.type
_entity.pdbx_description
1 polymer ?
#
loop_
_entity_poly.entity_id
_entity_poly.type
_entity_poly.pdbx_seq_one_letter_code
_entity_poly.pdbx_strand_id
1 'polypeptide(L)' 'MKKIIGVLLFILSIQVVSAQKITRLIIRGDDMGYSHSGNEAIMKVAKDGIQQSIEIIVPSPWFPEAVRLLNEHPDLDVG' A
#
# COMPACT_ATOMS: atom_id res chain seq x y z
N MET A 1 14.15 -17.98 45.81
CA MET A 1 13.64 -18.78 44.67
C MET A 1 12.37 -18.17 44.05
N LYS A 2 11.25 -18.01 44.79
CA LYS A 2 9.99 -17.47 44.24
C LYS A 2 10.12 -16.09 43.57
N LYS A 3 10.90 -15.16 44.17
CA LYS A 3 11.16 -13.83 43.59
C LYS A 3 11.95 -13.88 42.28
N ILE A 4 12.91 -14.81 42.17
CA ILE A 4 13.74 -14.99 40.96
C ILE A 4 12.89 -15.55 39.82
N ILE A 5 12.02 -16.52 40.12
CA ILE A 5 11.05 -17.08 39.15
C ILE A 5 10.09 -15.99 38.66
N GLY A 6 9.59 -15.14 39.57
CA GLY A 6 8.73 -14.02 39.19
C GLY A 6 9.41 -13.01 38.26
N VAL A 7 10.68 -12.68 38.51
CA VAL A 7 11.48 -11.80 37.64
C VAL A 7 11.74 -12.44 36.28
N LEU A 8 12.06 -13.74 36.23
CA LEU A 8 12.25 -14.47 34.97
C LEU A 8 10.97 -14.52 34.14
N LEU A 9 9.82 -14.78 34.77
CA LEU A 9 8.51 -14.78 34.09
C LEU A 9 8.16 -13.38 33.56
N PHE A 10 8.50 -12.32 34.30
CA PHE A 10 8.29 -10.95 33.87
C PHE A 10 9.19 -10.55 32.70
N ILE A 11 10.46 -10.98 32.68
CA ILE A 11 11.36 -10.75 31.55
C ILE A 11 10.88 -11.52 30.30
N LEU A 12 10.38 -12.74 30.48
CA LEU A 12 9.87 -13.57 29.39
C LEU A 12 8.61 -12.97 28.75
N SER A 13 7.72 -12.35 29.52
CA SER A 13 6.51 -11.73 28.97
C SER A 13 6.80 -10.51 28.08
N ILE A 14 7.85 -9.73 28.39
CA ILE A 14 8.28 -8.58 27.58
C ILE A 14 8.77 -9.02 26.19
N GLN A 15 9.48 -10.16 26.13
CA GLN A 15 10.00 -10.72 24.87
C GLN A 15 8.87 -11.17 23.91
N VAL A 16 7.77 -11.71 24.45
CA VAL A 16 6.63 -12.18 23.65
C VAL A 16 5.90 -11.01 22.98
N VAL A 17 5.76 -9.88 23.66
CA VAL A 17 5.10 -8.68 23.09
C VAL A 17 5.93 -8.08 21.94
N SER A 18 7.26 -8.12 22.03
CA SER A 18 8.15 -7.59 21.00
C SER A 18 8.21 -8.44 19.71
N ALA A 19 7.69 -9.68 19.72
CA ALA A 19 7.76 -10.58 18.58
C ALA A 19 6.67 -10.32 17.52
N GLN A 20 5.70 -9.45 17.80
CA GLN A 20 4.59 -9.19 16.88
C GLN A 20 5.00 -8.19 15.80
N LYS A 21 5.38 -8.73 14.63
CA LYS A 21 5.73 -7.92 13.44
C LYS A 21 4.49 -7.21 12.91
N ILE A 22 4.61 -5.91 12.66
CA ILE A 22 3.54 -5.11 12.06
C ILE A 22 3.20 -5.65 10.67
N THR A 23 1.92 -5.90 10.42
CA THR A 23 1.40 -6.25 9.10
C THR A 23 1.57 -5.05 8.18
N ARG A 24 2.25 -5.25 7.04
CA ARG A 24 2.28 -4.26 5.96
C ARG A 24 1.16 -4.56 4.97
N LEU A 25 0.41 -3.54 4.59
CA LEU A 25 -0.66 -3.61 3.61
C LEU A 25 -0.24 -2.76 2.40
N ILE A 26 -0.47 -3.30 1.20
CA ILE A 26 -0.39 -2.56 -0.06
C ILE A 26 -1.80 -2.50 -0.61
N ILE A 27 -2.27 -1.30 -0.91
CA ILE A 27 -3.57 -1.08 -1.56
C ILE A 27 -3.31 -0.65 -2.99
N ARG A 28 -3.75 -1.48 -3.94
CA ARG A 28 -3.44 -1.34 -5.35
C ARG A 28 -4.69 -1.02 -6.15
N GLY A 29 -4.63 0.03 -6.96
CA GLY A 29 -5.62 0.32 -7.98
C GLY A 29 -5.32 -0.46 -9.25
N ASP A 30 -6.33 -1.12 -9.80
CA ASP A 30 -6.20 -1.87 -11.05
C ASP A 30 -6.86 -1.11 -12.21
N ASP A 31 -6.55 -1.54 -13.43
CA ASP A 31 -7.22 -1.11 -14.67
C ASP A 31 -7.02 0.37 -15.09
N MET A 32 -5.90 1.00 -14.72
CA MET A 32 -5.56 2.31 -15.27
C MET A 32 -5.44 2.22 -16.80
N GLY A 33 -6.05 3.15 -17.52
CA GLY A 33 -6.17 3.13 -18.99
C GLY A 33 -7.44 2.45 -19.53
N TYR A 34 -8.27 1.83 -18.69
CA TYR A 34 -9.50 1.19 -19.18
C TYR A 34 -10.54 2.18 -19.74
N SER A 35 -10.74 3.33 -19.07
CA SER A 35 -11.67 4.40 -19.50
C SER A 35 -11.25 5.75 -18.92
N HIS A 36 -11.75 6.86 -19.48
CA HIS A 36 -11.57 8.20 -18.91
C HIS A 36 -11.99 8.27 -17.45
N SER A 37 -13.22 7.82 -17.16
CA SER A 37 -13.76 7.80 -15.80
C SER A 37 -12.95 6.90 -14.87
N GLY A 38 -12.39 5.80 -15.39
CA GLY A 38 -11.49 4.92 -14.64
C GLY A 38 -10.20 5.65 -14.25
N ASN A 39 -9.57 6.34 -15.22
CA ASN A 39 -8.38 7.15 -14.97
C ASN A 39 -8.62 8.22 -13.91
N GLU A 40 -9.70 9.00 -14.04
CA GLU A 40 -10.04 10.04 -13.06
C GLU A 40 -10.29 9.47 -11.66
N ALA A 41 -11.00 8.33 -11.58
CA ALA A 41 -11.27 7.67 -10.31
C ALA A 41 -9.99 7.18 -9.64
N ILE A 42 -9.09 6.52 -10.39
CA ILE A 42 -7.81 6.02 -9.87
C ILE A 42 -6.95 7.18 -9.40
N MET A 43 -6.85 8.27 -10.17
CA MET A 43 -6.09 9.46 -9.76
C MET A 43 -6.66 10.12 -8.51
N LYS A 44 -7.99 10.18 -8.40
CA LYS A 44 -8.66 10.69 -7.20
C LYS A 44 -8.34 9.86 -5.97
N VAL A 45 -8.38 8.53 -6.07
CA VAL A 45 -8.06 7.64 -4.94
C VAL A 45 -6.57 7.64 -4.62
N ALA A 46 -5.70 7.80 -5.62
CA ALA A 46 -4.26 7.97 -5.41
C ALA A 46 -3.94 9.24 -4.61
N LYS A 47 -4.65 10.33 -4.91
CA LYS A 47 -4.40 11.64 -4.29
C LYS A 47 -5.09 11.83 -2.94
N ASP A 48 -6.36 11.45 -2.87
CA ASP A 48 -7.25 11.76 -1.74
C ASP A 48 -7.60 10.52 -0.91
N GLY A 49 -7.19 9.32 -1.35
CA GLY A 49 -7.52 8.04 -0.75
C GLY A 49 -6.34 7.33 -0.10
N ILE A 50 -6.42 5.99 -0.08
CA ILE A 50 -5.45 5.11 0.60
C ILE A 50 -4.67 4.20 -0.36
N GLN A 51 -4.86 4.39 -1.67
CA GLN A 51 -4.14 3.63 -2.69
C GLN A 51 -2.66 4.03 -2.69
N GLN A 52 -1.79 3.03 -2.85
CA GLN A 52 -0.34 3.20 -2.79
C GLN A 52 0.37 2.79 -4.08
N SER A 53 -0.29 2.01 -4.94
CA SER A 53 0.26 1.49 -6.20
C SER A 53 -0.84 1.40 -7.26
N ILE A 54 -0.49 1.54 -8.53
CA ILE A 54 -1.40 1.54 -9.68
C ILE A 54 -0.89 0.57 -10.74
N GLU A 55 -1.76 -0.23 -11.34
CA GLU A 55 -1.42 -1.07 -12.49
C GLU A 55 -2.04 -0.50 -13.78
N ILE A 56 -1.23 -0.42 -14.84
CA ILE A 56 -1.65 0.13 -16.13
C ILE A 56 -1.89 -0.94 -17.21
N ILE A 57 -3.01 -0.82 -17.92
CA ILE A 57 -3.31 -1.66 -19.08
C ILE A 57 -2.68 -1.03 -20.33
N VAL A 58 -1.48 -1.48 -20.72
CA VAL A 58 -0.77 -0.97 -21.91
C VAL A 58 -1.58 -1.00 -23.22
N PRO A 59 -2.29 -2.09 -23.59
CA PRO A 59 -3.02 -2.13 -24.86
C PRO A 59 -4.37 -1.40 -24.84
N SER A 60 -4.71 -0.69 -23.76
CA SER A 60 -6.03 -0.08 -23.60
C SER A 60 -6.20 1.24 -24.39
N PRO A 61 -7.43 1.58 -24.84
CA PRO A 61 -7.67 2.81 -25.60
C PRO A 61 -7.33 4.10 -24.83
N TRP A 62 -7.40 4.10 -23.49
CA TRP A 62 -7.07 5.27 -22.67
C TRP A 62 -5.66 5.25 -22.09
N PHE A 63 -4.79 4.32 -22.52
CA PHE A 63 -3.39 4.28 -22.14
C PHE A 63 -2.64 5.61 -22.35
N PRO A 64 -2.81 6.34 -23.50
CA PRO A 64 -2.10 7.61 -23.69
C PRO A 64 -2.47 8.68 -22.66
N GLU A 65 -3.73 8.72 -22.22
CA GLU A 65 -4.16 9.61 -21.14
C GLU A 65 -3.60 9.14 -19.80
N ALA A 66 -3.67 7.85 -19.51
CA ALA A 66 -3.16 7.29 -18.26
C ALA A 66 -1.67 7.60 -18.09
N VAL A 67 -0.85 7.37 -19.11
CA VAL A 67 0.59 7.68 -19.08
C VAL A 67 0.84 9.17 -18.88
N ARG A 68 0.06 10.05 -19.52
CA ARG A 68 0.17 11.50 -19.30
C ARG A 68 -0.08 11.85 -17.84
N LEU A 69 -1.19 11.37 -17.27
CA LEU A 69 -1.56 11.62 -15.88
C LEU A 69 -0.50 11.07 -14.90
N LEU A 70 -0.03 9.84 -15.11
CA LEU A 70 0.96 9.23 -14.22
C LEU A 70 2.34 9.91 -14.31
N ASN A 71 2.74 10.39 -15.49
CA ASN A 71 3.98 11.17 -15.64
C ASN A 71 3.93 12.55 -14.95
N GLU A 72 2.74 13.11 -14.73
CA GLU A 72 2.56 14.33 -13.93
C GLU A 72 2.72 14.07 -12.42
N HIS A 73 2.72 12.79 -12.00
CA HIS A 73 2.79 12.32 -10.62
C HIS A 73 3.88 11.25 -10.41
N PRO A 74 5.18 11.61 -10.55
CA PRO A 74 6.29 10.66 -10.48
C PRO A 74 6.53 10.06 -9.08
N ASP A 75 5.80 10.53 -8.06
CA ASP A 75 5.80 10.01 -6.70
C ASP A 75 4.92 8.76 -6.53
N LEU A 76 4.02 8.49 -7.48
CA LEU A 76 3.18 7.30 -7.47
C LEU A 76 3.94 6.05 -7.92
N ASP A 77 3.72 4.95 -7.21
CA ASP A 77 4.18 3.63 -7.64
C ASP A 77 3.27 3.10 -8.76
N VAL A 78 3.86 2.71 -9.89
CA VAL A 78 3.14 2.26 -11.08
C VAL A 78 3.77 0.98 -11.62
N GLY A 79 2.95 -0.05 -11.77
CA GLY A 79 3.25 -1.31 -12.46
C GLY A 79 2.74 -1.33 -13.90
#